data_AF-A0A352QS01-F1
#
_entry.id   AF-A0A352QS01-F1
#
_cell.length_a   1.000
_cell.length_b   1.000
_cell.length_c   1.000
_cell.angle_alpha   90.00
_cell.angle_beta   90.00
_cell.angle_gamma   90.00
#
_symmetry.space_group_name_H-M   'P 1'
#
loop_
_entity.id
_entity.type
_entity.pdbx_description
1 polymer ?
#
loop_
_entity_poly.entity_id
_entity_poly.type
_entity_poly.pdbx_seq_one_letter_code
_entity_poly.pdbx_strand_id
1 'polypeptide(L)'
;MSASTTKAVNTAHMSGVPMVCMQSPGTMPVDRGAARRSGMERPSPRAGEGLARRPRGPACRTGARTGSVPVMTISAAGATPLLPRSVPRTREVDVNHTRPPPGRASLHAGGALPPDGGGMGVDVRSVMLVGVLLSALTVLLLAQAGRAFPAERRRHLRIWTVGLLLQPVAWALLALRGQLPEMASIAFGNGLLLLGFAEMCRAVRGFQGLPERRWLWWGVVAAATLLLLWFAGGQPHYSARVLVNSSTAMVLLGGIALALSPALGQGGFSAARLTGAFAGMGMLTAVWRFAEHSLAPRVDGSLFEAGPSDLVVFVYACVGVMFLSLGFVLMHTERAYEDLRKLASVDPLTGVLARNGLSEQGQRLLSEMRRHGRPLSMLLMDMDQFKAVNDSLGHEAGDRLLRHLAERARLVLRGEDVLARLGGDEFVAMLPSTDGAGAGVVAERLREALHHAHMLFHGEEVPVPLSIGVAEARPDDTLDDLLKRADLAMYRAKRAGGDRVELAAAR
;
A
#
# COMPACT_ATOMS: atom_id res chain seq x y z
N MET A 1 18.45 -54.06 0.41
CA MET A 1 18.74 -53.57 -0.96
C MET A 1 17.41 -53.58 -1.71
N SER A 2 16.81 -52.43 -1.98
CA SER A 2 17.05 -51.60 -3.19
C SER A 2 16.66 -52.33 -4.48
N ALA A 3 15.86 -51.83 -5.42
CA ALA A 3 14.84 -50.78 -5.54
C ALA A 3 14.66 -50.54 -7.06
N SER A 4 13.56 -49.88 -7.44
CA SER A 4 13.25 -49.34 -8.78
C SER A 4 12.90 -50.33 -9.90
N THR A 5 11.70 -50.15 -10.42
CA THR A 5 11.22 -50.71 -11.70
C THR A 5 10.82 -49.52 -12.57
N THR A 6 11.38 -49.39 -13.76
CA THR A 6 11.01 -48.34 -14.72
C THR A 6 10.85 -48.95 -16.11
N LYS A 7 9.65 -48.89 -16.69
CA LYS A 7 9.43 -48.84 -18.15
C LYS A 7 7.97 -48.49 -18.48
N ALA A 8 7.80 -47.73 -19.56
CA ALA A 8 6.52 -47.25 -20.09
C ALA A 8 5.93 -48.21 -21.13
N VAL A 9 4.61 -48.12 -21.42
CA VAL A 9 3.94 -48.66 -22.64
C VAL A 9 2.66 -47.85 -23.01
N ASN A 10 2.58 -47.45 -24.29
CA ASN A 10 1.46 -47.22 -25.24
C ASN A 10 0.07 -46.61 -24.91
N THR A 11 -0.21 -45.51 -25.65
CA THR A 11 -1.32 -45.25 -26.62
C THR A 11 -2.68 -45.97 -26.57
N ALA A 12 -3.76 -45.19 -26.67
CA ALA A 12 -5.06 -45.54 -27.29
C ALA A 12 -5.74 -44.29 -27.94
N HIS A 13 -6.88 -44.45 -28.63
CA HIS A 13 -7.27 -43.64 -29.82
C HIS A 13 -8.62 -42.86 -29.72
N MET A 14 -8.70 -41.75 -30.47
CA MET A 14 -9.84 -41.23 -31.29
C MET A 14 -11.08 -40.48 -30.71
N SER A 15 -11.58 -39.56 -31.57
CA SER A 15 -12.85 -38.78 -31.58
C SER A 15 -13.01 -37.60 -30.59
N GLY A 16 -13.48 -36.39 -30.98
CA GLY A 16 -13.64 -35.82 -32.33
C GLY A 16 -14.30 -34.42 -32.37
N VAL A 17 -13.78 -33.50 -33.22
CA VAL A 17 -14.47 -32.45 -34.06
C VAL A 17 -15.34 -31.36 -33.37
N PRO A 18 -15.40 -30.07 -33.83
CA PRO A 18 -14.50 -29.28 -34.69
C PRO A 18 -13.99 -27.95 -34.04
N MET A 19 -12.95 -27.37 -34.65
CA MET A 19 -12.57 -25.95 -34.44
C MET A 19 -13.28 -25.07 -35.47
N VAL A 20 -13.92 -23.96 -35.05
CA VAL A 20 -14.49 -22.96 -35.97
C VAL A 20 -13.45 -21.86 -36.24
N CYS A 21 -13.06 -21.70 -37.50
CA CYS A 21 -12.27 -20.55 -37.94
C CYS A 21 -13.15 -19.29 -38.00
N MET A 22 -12.75 -18.21 -37.32
CA MET A 22 -13.22 -16.86 -37.67
C MET A 22 -12.18 -16.12 -38.50
N GLN A 23 -12.62 -15.60 -39.63
CA GLN A 23 -11.82 -14.89 -40.61
C GLN A 23 -11.54 -13.44 -40.18
N SER A 24 -10.37 -12.92 -40.53
CA SER A 24 -10.06 -11.49 -40.39
C SER A 24 -10.84 -10.65 -41.41
N PRO A 25 -11.44 -9.50 -41.03
CA PRO A 25 -11.97 -8.54 -41.98
C PRO A 25 -10.83 -7.86 -42.75
N GLY A 26 -10.91 -7.87 -44.08
CA GLY A 26 -9.89 -7.30 -44.96
C GLY A 26 -9.91 -5.77 -45.02
N THR A 27 -8.75 -5.19 -45.33
CA THR A 27 -8.58 -3.78 -45.67
C THR A 27 -9.09 -3.47 -47.08
N MET A 28 -9.87 -2.40 -47.22
CA MET A 28 -10.08 -1.69 -48.49
C MET A 28 -9.90 -0.16 -48.28
N PRO A 29 -9.35 0.58 -49.27
CA PRO A 29 -9.06 2.02 -49.17
C PRO A 29 -10.24 2.88 -49.67
N VAL A 30 -9.96 4.16 -50.04
CA VAL A 30 -10.87 5.26 -50.51
C VAL A 30 -11.20 6.27 -49.38
N ASP A 31 -11.05 7.60 -49.49
CA ASP A 31 -10.52 8.46 -50.58
C ASP A 31 -9.80 9.72 -50.02
N ARG A 32 -9.08 10.47 -50.88
CA ARG A 32 -8.64 11.85 -50.61
C ARG A 32 -9.32 12.82 -51.59
N GLY A 33 -10.37 13.50 -51.14
CA GLY A 33 -11.03 14.60 -51.87
C GLY A 33 -11.15 15.86 -51.00
N ALA A 34 -10.72 17.01 -51.52
CA ALA A 34 -10.71 18.29 -50.78
C ALA A 34 -11.66 19.32 -51.41
N ALA A 35 -12.33 20.15 -50.60
CA ALA A 35 -12.68 21.54 -50.96
C ALA A 35 -13.30 22.38 -49.81
N ARG A 36 -12.79 23.62 -49.66
CA ARG A 36 -13.50 24.91 -49.38
C ARG A 36 -14.49 25.00 -48.20
N ARG A 37 -14.27 25.85 -47.19
CA ARG A 37 -14.27 27.35 -47.12
C ARG A 37 -15.67 28.02 -47.07
N SER A 38 -16.14 28.27 -45.84
CA SER A 38 -16.91 29.45 -45.35
C SER A 38 -17.03 29.29 -43.82
N GLY A 39 -17.02 30.30 -42.95
CA GLY A 39 -17.03 31.75 -43.12
C GLY A 39 -18.06 32.34 -42.14
N MET A 40 -17.64 33.28 -41.26
CA MET A 40 -18.47 33.95 -40.22
C MET A 40 -19.01 33.02 -39.10
N GLU A 41 -19.28 33.45 -37.86
CA GLU A 41 -19.18 34.78 -37.24
C GLU A 41 -18.94 34.68 -35.70
N ARG A 42 -18.45 35.77 -35.07
CA ARG A 42 -18.47 35.91 -33.59
C ARG A 42 -19.79 36.54 -33.16
N PRO A 43 -20.18 36.39 -31.88
CA PRO A 43 -20.24 37.62 -31.10
C PRO A 43 -19.71 37.51 -29.66
N SER A 44 -19.17 38.64 -29.19
CA SER A 44 -19.13 39.06 -27.79
C SER A 44 -19.72 40.47 -27.78
N PRO A 45 -20.52 40.84 -26.75
CA PRO A 45 -20.13 42.04 -26.01
C PRO A 45 -20.51 42.07 -24.51
N ARG A 46 -19.64 42.76 -23.73
CA ARG A 46 -19.92 43.66 -22.58
C ARG A 46 -20.67 43.10 -21.35
N ALA A 47 -20.19 43.23 -20.10
CA ALA A 47 -19.69 44.38 -19.31
C ALA A 47 -20.80 45.20 -18.60
N GLY A 48 -20.61 45.38 -17.27
CA GLY A 48 -21.48 46.03 -16.28
C GLY A 48 -21.18 45.39 -14.91
N GLU A 49 -20.37 46.00 -14.04
CA GLU A 49 -20.73 47.03 -13.03
C GLU A 49 -21.63 46.51 -11.90
N GLY A 50 -21.30 46.82 -10.63
CA GLY A 50 -22.21 46.55 -9.50
C GLY A 50 -21.53 46.30 -8.14
N LEU A 51 -21.40 47.35 -7.33
CA LEU A 51 -20.88 47.34 -5.96
C LEU A 51 -21.65 46.46 -4.95
N ALA A 52 -20.88 45.89 -4.00
CA ALA A 52 -21.14 45.80 -2.56
C ALA A 52 -22.40 45.08 -2.00
N ARG A 53 -22.16 44.17 -1.04
CA ARG A 53 -22.38 44.39 0.42
C ARG A 53 -22.01 43.17 1.28
N ARG A 54 -21.39 43.41 2.44
CA ARG A 54 -21.43 42.49 3.60
C ARG A 54 -22.77 42.67 4.34
N PRO A 55 -23.23 41.66 5.08
CA PRO A 55 -23.34 41.89 6.53
C PRO A 55 -22.72 40.80 7.42
N ARG A 56 -22.22 41.31 8.55
CA ARG A 56 -22.19 40.77 9.92
C ARG A 56 -23.04 39.52 10.21
N GLY A 57 -22.49 38.58 10.98
CA GLY A 57 -23.26 37.61 11.77
C GLY A 57 -23.50 38.10 13.21
N PRO A 58 -23.99 37.23 14.11
CA PRO A 58 -23.81 37.36 15.56
C PRO A 58 -23.07 36.15 16.19
N ALA A 59 -22.78 36.22 17.48
CA ALA A 59 -21.88 35.32 18.20
C ALA A 59 -22.51 34.65 19.45
N CYS A 60 -21.87 33.59 19.93
CA CYS A 60 -21.88 33.10 21.33
C CYS A 60 -20.52 32.40 21.56
N ARG A 61 -19.65 32.78 22.53
CA ARG A 61 -19.70 32.52 24.00
C ARG A 61 -19.99 31.03 24.27
N THR A 62 -19.19 30.27 25.02
CA THR A 62 -18.33 30.53 26.21
C THR A 62 -17.04 29.66 26.15
N GLY A 63 -16.04 29.74 27.02
CA GLY A 63 -15.71 30.64 28.14
C GLY A 63 -14.42 30.15 28.84
N ALA A 64 -13.49 31.04 29.16
CA ALA A 64 -12.23 30.69 29.82
C ALA A 64 -12.33 30.86 31.35
N ARG A 65 -11.59 30.03 32.11
CA ARG A 65 -11.25 30.30 33.51
C ARG A 65 -9.73 30.21 33.70
N THR A 66 -9.16 31.31 34.17
CA THR A 66 -7.78 31.46 34.62
C THR A 66 -7.63 31.00 36.08
N GLY A 67 -6.50 30.39 36.43
CA GLY A 67 -6.14 30.01 37.80
C GLY A 67 -4.64 30.08 38.00
N SER A 68 -4.21 30.90 38.96
CA SER A 68 -2.85 31.37 39.20
C SER A 68 -1.85 30.34 39.76
N VAL A 69 -0.58 30.60 39.43
CA VAL A 69 0.69 30.15 40.03
C VAL A 69 0.66 30.07 41.58
N PRO A 70 1.42 29.14 42.19
CA PRO A 70 2.60 29.56 42.95
C PRO A 70 3.89 28.79 42.60
N VAL A 71 5.01 29.48 42.75
CA VAL A 71 6.37 28.92 42.79
C VAL A 71 6.60 28.26 44.15
N MET A 72 7.34 27.15 44.23
CA MET A 72 7.92 26.70 45.50
C MET A 72 9.37 26.21 45.34
N THR A 73 10.26 26.92 46.04
CA THR A 73 11.67 26.61 46.24
C THR A 73 11.89 25.62 47.38
N ILE A 74 12.86 24.72 47.23
CA ILE A 74 13.53 23.98 48.31
C ILE A 74 15.03 24.14 48.01
N SER A 75 15.75 25.09 48.61
CA SER A 75 16.19 25.21 50.01
C SER A 75 17.27 24.20 50.38
N ALA A 76 18.41 24.71 50.86
CA ALA A 76 19.59 23.94 51.22
C ALA A 76 19.96 24.17 52.69
N ALA A 77 20.40 23.09 53.34
CA ALA A 77 21.16 23.08 54.59
C ALA A 77 22.01 21.78 54.60
N GLY A 78 23.24 21.72 55.10
CA GLY A 78 24.06 22.75 55.73
C GLY A 78 24.72 22.23 57.02
N ALA A 79 25.93 21.67 56.94
CA ALA A 79 26.87 21.53 58.07
C ALA A 79 28.27 21.05 57.61
N THR A 80 29.30 21.77 58.05
CA THR A 80 30.75 21.46 58.01
C THR A 80 31.24 21.28 59.47
N PRO A 81 32.54 21.05 59.78
CA PRO A 81 33.63 20.32 59.09
C PRO A 81 34.28 19.28 60.05
N LEU A 82 35.44 18.69 59.71
CA LEU A 82 36.62 18.63 60.61
C LEU A 82 37.87 18.05 59.91
N LEU A 83 39.01 18.70 60.15
CA LEU A 83 40.40 18.33 59.83
C LEU A 83 41.09 17.98 61.19
N PRO A 84 42.25 17.27 61.26
CA PRO A 84 43.51 17.75 60.68
C PRO A 84 44.62 16.74 60.28
N ARG A 85 45.66 17.33 59.70
CA ARG A 85 47.00 16.83 59.30
C ARG A 85 47.70 15.88 60.29
N SER A 86 48.54 14.99 59.74
CA SER A 86 49.97 14.91 60.14
C SER A 86 50.86 14.19 59.09
N VAL A 87 52.15 14.55 59.13
CA VAL A 87 53.36 14.27 58.30
C VAL A 87 54.54 14.41 59.32
N PRO A 88 55.83 13.96 59.17
CA PRO A 88 56.60 13.30 58.07
C PRO A 88 57.45 12.07 58.49
N ARG A 89 58.37 11.63 57.59
CA ARG A 89 59.82 11.26 57.79
C ARG A 89 60.22 9.85 57.31
N THR A 90 61.42 9.53 56.77
CA THR A 90 62.59 10.28 56.19
C THR A 90 63.57 9.28 55.54
N ARG A 91 64.32 9.70 54.48
CA ARG A 91 65.70 9.25 54.08
C ARG A 91 65.87 7.76 53.68
N GLU A 92 66.91 7.28 52.99
CA GLU A 92 68.18 7.80 52.39
C GLU A 92 68.46 6.91 51.14
N VAL A 93 68.79 7.42 49.93
CA VAL A 93 70.12 7.71 49.33
C VAL A 93 71.11 6.53 49.20
N ASP A 94 71.28 6.00 47.98
CA ASP A 94 72.54 5.67 47.24
C ASP A 94 72.14 4.91 45.93
N VAL A 95 72.63 5.12 44.70
CA VAL A 95 73.83 5.70 44.03
C VAL A 95 74.88 4.68 43.54
N ASN A 96 74.72 4.33 42.25
CA ASN A 96 75.73 4.04 41.20
C ASN A 96 76.29 2.63 40.85
N HIS A 97 76.45 2.46 39.52
CA HIS A 97 77.34 1.58 38.73
C HIS A 97 77.29 0.04 38.96
N THR A 98 77.11 -0.84 37.95
CA THR A 98 77.96 -1.07 36.75
C THR A 98 77.24 -2.00 35.72
N ARG A 99 77.77 -2.18 34.48
CA ARG A 99 77.29 -3.18 33.47
C ARG A 99 78.27 -4.39 33.35
N PRO A 100 78.14 -5.31 32.35
CA PRO A 100 77.89 -6.76 32.44
C PRO A 100 79.20 -7.57 32.15
N PRO A 101 79.27 -8.80 31.57
CA PRO A 101 78.30 -9.87 31.24
C PRO A 101 78.76 -11.21 31.94
N PRO A 102 78.70 -12.45 31.40
CA PRO A 102 77.95 -13.04 30.28
C PRO A 102 77.25 -14.40 30.54
N GLY A 103 76.44 -14.83 29.55
CA GLY A 103 76.50 -16.19 28.99
C GLY A 103 75.93 -17.38 29.78
N ARG A 104 74.63 -17.65 29.63
CA ARG A 104 74.12 -19.04 29.51
C ARG A 104 72.94 -19.09 28.54
N ALA A 105 72.96 -20.12 27.69
CA ALA A 105 72.06 -20.22 26.56
C ALA A 105 70.71 -20.89 26.91
N SER A 106 69.67 -20.45 26.19
CA SER A 106 68.51 -21.24 25.73
C SER A 106 67.87 -22.25 26.70
N LEU A 107 66.68 -21.91 27.20
CA LEU A 107 65.47 -22.73 27.06
C LEU A 107 64.26 -21.96 27.61
N HIS A 108 63.50 -21.29 26.73
CA HIS A 108 62.13 -20.89 27.04
C HIS A 108 61.23 -21.11 25.84
N ALA A 109 60.35 -22.11 25.96
CA ALA A 109 59.12 -22.14 25.20
C ALA A 109 58.27 -20.93 25.57
N GLY A 110 57.76 -20.23 24.56
CA GLY A 110 57.09 -18.94 24.72
C GLY A 110 56.59 -18.45 23.37
N GLY A 111 55.85 -19.31 22.66
CA GLY A 111 55.16 -18.91 21.43
C GLY A 111 54.12 -17.85 21.78
N ALA A 112 54.42 -16.60 21.48
CA ALA A 112 53.43 -15.54 21.55
C ALA A 112 52.31 -15.87 20.54
N LEU A 113 51.09 -16.06 21.03
CA LEU A 113 49.94 -16.07 20.13
C LEU A 113 49.86 -14.71 19.44
N PRO A 114 49.58 -14.66 18.12
CA PRO A 114 49.16 -13.42 17.50
C PRO A 114 47.85 -12.95 18.17
N PRO A 115 47.59 -11.62 18.24
CA PRO A 115 46.31 -11.10 18.69
C PRO A 115 45.27 -11.31 17.57
N ASP A 116 44.92 -12.57 17.31
CA ASP A 116 43.80 -12.95 16.45
C ASP A 116 42.49 -12.63 17.18
N GLY A 117 42.18 -11.34 17.28
CA GLY A 117 40.84 -10.81 17.48
C GLY A 117 39.98 -11.10 16.25
N GLY A 118 39.82 -12.39 15.92
CA GLY A 118 39.09 -12.93 14.79
C GLY A 118 37.57 -12.78 14.93
N GLY A 119 37.10 -11.58 15.25
CA GLY A 119 35.74 -11.21 14.96
C GLY A 119 35.55 -11.23 13.45
N MET A 120 34.53 -11.96 12.97
CA MET A 120 34.07 -11.85 11.58
C MET A 120 33.44 -10.48 11.34
N GLY A 121 34.29 -9.45 11.27
CA GLY A 121 33.92 -8.10 10.88
C GLY A 121 33.45 -8.13 9.42
N VAL A 122 32.18 -7.81 9.21
CA VAL A 122 31.59 -7.73 7.87
C VAL A 122 32.26 -6.59 7.12
N ASP A 123 33.09 -6.91 6.12
CA ASP A 123 33.78 -5.92 5.29
C ASP A 123 32.79 -5.03 4.52
N VAL A 124 32.95 -3.71 4.65
CA VAL A 124 32.09 -2.71 4.03
C VAL A 124 32.14 -2.79 2.51
N ARG A 125 33.29 -3.10 1.89
CA ARG A 125 33.36 -3.25 0.42
C ARG A 125 32.58 -4.48 -0.03
N SER A 126 32.65 -5.58 0.71
CA SER A 126 31.85 -6.80 0.47
C SER A 126 30.35 -6.52 0.56
N VAL A 127 29.88 -5.72 1.54
CA VAL A 127 28.48 -5.26 1.60
C VAL A 127 28.09 -4.46 0.36
N MET A 128 28.95 -3.55 -0.11
CA MET A 128 28.68 -2.77 -1.32
C MET A 128 28.58 -3.64 -2.58
N LEU A 129 29.43 -4.65 -2.73
CA LEU A 129 29.36 -5.61 -3.84
C LEU A 129 28.09 -6.46 -3.78
N VAL A 130 27.66 -6.90 -2.60
CA VAL A 130 26.34 -7.52 -2.39
C VAL A 130 25.22 -6.53 -2.78
N GLY A 131 25.36 -5.25 -2.45
CA GLY A 131 24.45 -4.18 -2.86
C GLY A 131 24.29 -4.05 -4.38
N VAL A 132 25.38 -4.18 -5.16
CA VAL A 132 25.33 -4.23 -6.64
C VAL A 132 24.47 -5.42 -7.09
N LEU A 133 24.76 -6.63 -6.58
CA LEU A 133 24.08 -7.87 -6.98
C LEU A 133 22.59 -7.85 -6.63
N LEU A 134 22.23 -7.48 -5.40
CA LEU A 134 20.84 -7.39 -4.94
C LEU A 134 20.06 -6.32 -5.72
N SER A 135 20.68 -5.16 -5.98
CA SER A 135 20.05 -4.10 -6.78
C SER A 135 19.79 -4.57 -8.21
N ALA A 136 20.78 -5.22 -8.86
CA ALA A 136 20.64 -5.73 -10.22
C ALA A 136 19.58 -6.84 -10.33
N LEU A 137 19.54 -7.77 -9.36
CA LEU A 137 18.49 -8.80 -9.27
C LEU A 137 17.11 -8.15 -9.10
N THR A 138 16.98 -7.14 -8.24
CA THR A 138 15.71 -6.43 -8.02
C THR A 138 15.25 -5.70 -9.28
N VAL A 139 16.18 -5.11 -10.07
CA VAL A 139 15.85 -4.53 -11.38
C VAL A 139 15.28 -5.58 -12.33
N LEU A 140 15.90 -6.76 -12.43
CA LEU A 140 15.46 -7.83 -13.32
C LEU A 140 14.06 -8.34 -12.93
N LEU A 141 13.84 -8.63 -11.65
CA LEU A 141 12.54 -9.08 -11.12
C LEU A 141 11.45 -8.02 -11.34
N LEU A 142 11.75 -6.75 -11.07
CA LEU A 142 10.80 -5.65 -11.25
C LEU A 142 10.47 -5.40 -12.72
N ALA A 143 11.47 -5.47 -13.61
CA ALA A 143 11.29 -5.32 -15.05
C ALA A 143 10.46 -6.48 -15.64
N GLN A 144 10.62 -7.70 -15.13
CA GLN A 144 9.79 -8.85 -15.49
C GLN A 144 8.36 -8.70 -14.98
N ALA A 145 8.17 -8.40 -13.68
CA ALA A 145 6.85 -8.15 -13.10
C ALA A 145 6.12 -7.00 -13.82
N GLY A 146 6.86 -5.95 -14.22
CA GLY A 146 6.33 -4.82 -14.96
C GLY A 146 5.82 -5.12 -16.37
N ARG A 147 6.12 -6.28 -16.95
CA ARG A 147 5.51 -6.74 -18.21
C ARG A 147 4.08 -7.27 -18.02
N ALA A 148 3.72 -7.74 -16.82
CA ALA A 148 2.38 -8.24 -16.51
C ALA A 148 1.32 -7.12 -16.39
N PHE A 149 1.74 -5.87 -16.17
CA PHE A 149 0.82 -4.74 -16.01
C PHE A 149 0.51 -4.03 -17.35
N PRO A 150 -0.76 -3.65 -17.60
CA PRO A 150 -1.16 -2.96 -18.82
C PRO A 150 -0.53 -1.57 -18.96
N ALA A 151 -0.36 -1.11 -20.21
CA ALA A 151 0.48 0.03 -20.55
C ALA A 151 0.19 1.32 -19.77
N GLU A 152 -1.08 1.61 -19.52
CA GLU A 152 -1.59 2.78 -18.79
C GLU A 152 -1.11 2.82 -17.34
N ARG A 153 -1.01 1.66 -16.68
CA ARG A 153 -0.57 1.54 -15.28
C ARG A 153 0.96 1.57 -15.12
N ARG A 154 1.73 1.35 -16.21
CA ARG A 154 3.20 1.25 -16.15
C ARG A 154 3.93 2.56 -15.89
N ARG A 155 3.26 3.73 -15.85
CA ARG A 155 3.95 5.03 -15.69
C ARG A 155 4.76 5.12 -14.39
N HIS A 156 4.14 4.87 -13.23
CA HIS A 156 4.83 4.94 -11.94
C HIS A 156 5.81 3.78 -11.73
N LEU A 157 5.49 2.61 -12.29
CA LEU A 157 6.40 1.46 -12.28
C LEU A 157 7.68 1.70 -13.08
N ARG A 158 7.59 2.34 -14.25
CA ARG A 158 8.77 2.79 -15.03
C ARG A 158 9.61 3.80 -14.26
N ILE A 159 8.98 4.74 -13.55
CA ILE A 159 9.69 5.73 -12.72
C ILE A 159 10.50 5.01 -11.62
N TRP A 160 9.87 4.08 -10.89
CA TRP A 160 10.56 3.27 -9.88
C TRP A 160 11.70 2.43 -10.48
N THR A 161 11.47 1.80 -11.63
CA THR A 161 12.49 0.98 -12.32
C THR A 161 13.69 1.82 -12.76
N VAL A 162 13.47 3.05 -13.25
CA VAL A 162 14.54 3.99 -13.59
C VAL A 162 15.34 4.39 -12.34
N GLY A 163 14.67 4.71 -11.23
CA GLY A 163 15.35 4.99 -9.95
C GLY A 163 16.18 3.80 -9.45
N LEU A 164 15.68 2.58 -9.62
CA LEU A 164 16.35 1.35 -9.24
C LEU A 164 17.56 1.02 -10.13
N LEU A 165 17.50 1.33 -11.43
CA LEU A 165 18.62 1.17 -12.38
C LEU A 165 19.85 2.03 -12.03
N LEU A 166 19.67 3.13 -11.30
CA LEU A 166 20.79 3.97 -10.84
C LEU A 166 21.60 3.32 -9.70
N GLN A 167 20.98 2.41 -8.94
CA GLN A 167 21.56 1.90 -7.70
C GLN A 167 22.72 0.91 -7.89
N PRO A 168 22.70 -0.05 -8.84
CA PRO A 168 23.87 -0.89 -9.13
C PRO A 168 25.11 -0.06 -9.48
N VAL A 169 24.92 1.03 -10.24
CA VAL A 169 26.00 1.97 -10.62
C VAL A 169 26.50 2.74 -9.38
N ALA A 170 25.58 3.22 -8.53
CA ALA A 170 25.92 3.88 -7.28
C ALA A 170 26.75 2.98 -6.35
N TRP A 171 26.31 1.73 -6.13
CA TRP A 171 27.03 0.75 -5.31
C TRP A 171 28.41 0.40 -5.88
N ALA A 172 28.53 0.25 -7.20
CA ALA A 172 29.83 -0.01 -7.84
C ALA A 172 30.81 1.17 -7.66
N LEU A 173 30.36 2.41 -7.84
CA LEU A 173 31.18 3.61 -7.62
C LEU A 173 31.63 3.76 -6.16
N LEU A 174 30.80 3.34 -5.20
CA LEU A 174 31.14 3.33 -3.77
C LEU A 174 32.12 2.19 -3.44
N ALA A 175 31.96 0.99 -4.00
CA ALA A 175 32.86 -0.15 -3.79
C ALA A 175 34.28 0.11 -4.34
N LEU A 176 34.36 0.86 -5.46
CA LEU A 176 35.61 1.31 -6.10
C LEU A 176 36.27 2.54 -5.41
N ARG A 177 35.79 2.96 -4.22
CA ARG A 177 36.46 3.99 -3.44
C ARG A 177 37.91 3.58 -3.12
N GLY A 178 38.83 4.52 -3.28
CA GLY A 178 40.28 4.30 -3.16
C GLY A 178 40.96 3.86 -4.47
N GLN A 179 40.20 3.54 -5.52
CA GLN A 179 40.73 3.29 -6.87
C GLN A 179 40.35 4.39 -7.87
N LEU A 180 39.18 5.00 -7.68
CA LEU A 180 38.72 6.18 -8.42
C LEU A 180 39.01 7.49 -7.66
N PRO A 181 39.11 8.64 -8.35
CA PRO A 181 39.22 9.95 -7.70
C PRO A 181 38.12 10.15 -6.64
N GLU A 182 38.50 10.58 -5.43
CA GLU A 182 37.58 10.58 -4.29
C GLU A 182 36.33 11.42 -4.54
N MET A 183 36.47 12.61 -5.14
CA MET A 183 35.33 13.46 -5.48
C MET A 183 34.30 12.72 -6.35
N ALA A 184 34.75 11.89 -7.30
CA ALA A 184 33.87 11.16 -8.19
C ALA A 184 33.17 9.98 -7.49
N SER A 185 33.93 9.13 -6.78
CA SER A 185 33.37 7.99 -6.02
C SER A 185 32.41 8.45 -4.92
N ILE A 186 32.79 9.49 -4.17
CA ILE A 186 32.02 9.99 -3.02
C ILE A 186 30.77 10.73 -3.49
N ALA A 187 30.90 11.74 -4.35
CA ALA A 187 29.75 12.59 -4.67
C ALA A 187 28.79 11.93 -5.68
N PHE A 188 29.28 11.35 -6.78
CA PHE A 188 28.39 10.72 -7.76
C PHE A 188 27.82 9.38 -7.26
N GLY A 189 28.59 8.58 -6.52
CA GLY A 189 28.09 7.35 -5.91
C GLY A 189 26.92 7.60 -4.96
N ASN A 190 27.07 8.53 -4.01
CA ASN A 190 25.97 8.91 -3.12
C ASN A 190 24.85 9.66 -3.84
N GLY A 191 25.16 10.58 -4.76
CA GLY A 191 24.18 11.34 -5.53
C GLY A 191 23.26 10.44 -6.37
N LEU A 192 23.80 9.39 -7.01
CA LEU A 192 23.01 8.39 -7.74
C LEU A 192 22.13 7.55 -6.80
N LEU A 193 22.65 7.15 -5.63
CA LEU A 193 21.87 6.40 -4.63
C LEU A 193 20.69 7.24 -4.10
N LEU A 194 20.95 8.49 -3.75
CA LEU A 194 19.93 9.46 -3.30
C LEU A 194 18.93 9.79 -4.42
N LEU A 195 19.37 9.90 -5.68
CA LEU A 195 18.47 10.06 -6.83
C LEU A 195 17.56 8.84 -7.02
N GLY A 196 18.06 7.63 -6.77
CA GLY A 196 17.25 6.41 -6.76
C GLY A 196 16.11 6.48 -5.74
N PHE A 197 16.40 6.87 -4.50
CA PHE A 197 15.36 7.07 -3.47
C PHE A 197 14.41 8.24 -3.78
N ALA A 198 14.88 9.31 -4.42
CA ALA A 198 14.03 10.41 -4.87
C ALA A 198 13.03 9.98 -5.96
N GLU A 199 13.45 9.16 -6.91
CA GLU A 199 12.57 8.59 -7.94
C GLU A 199 11.58 7.57 -7.34
N MET A 200 11.99 6.78 -6.34
CA MET A 200 11.07 5.93 -5.56
C MET A 200 9.99 6.75 -4.84
N CYS A 201 10.39 7.85 -4.17
CA CYS A 201 9.45 8.78 -3.53
C CYS A 201 8.47 9.37 -4.55
N ARG A 202 8.97 9.81 -5.71
CA ARG A 202 8.16 10.33 -6.80
C ARG A 202 7.16 9.31 -7.34
N ALA A 203 7.59 8.06 -7.52
CA ALA A 203 6.73 6.95 -7.98
C ALA A 203 5.62 6.61 -6.98
N VAL A 204 5.93 6.48 -5.68
CA VAL A 204 4.92 6.22 -4.63
C VAL A 204 3.91 7.36 -4.52
N ARG A 205 4.38 8.62 -4.55
CA ARG A 205 3.48 9.78 -4.53
C ARG A 205 2.54 9.78 -5.73
N GLY A 206 3.06 9.57 -6.94
CA GLY A 206 2.25 9.48 -8.15
C GLY A 206 1.25 8.31 -8.13
N PHE A 207 1.63 7.15 -7.61
CA PHE A 207 0.74 6.00 -7.44
C PHE A 207 -0.44 6.30 -6.49
N GLN A 208 -0.16 7.03 -5.39
CA GLN A 208 -1.15 7.51 -4.42
C GLN A 208 -1.96 8.73 -4.90
N GLY A 209 -1.77 9.18 -6.15
CA GLY A 209 -2.45 10.36 -6.70
C GLY A 209 -1.97 11.70 -6.12
N LEU A 210 -0.89 11.70 -5.33
CA LEU A 210 -0.29 12.90 -4.76
C LEU A 210 0.59 13.63 -5.79
N PRO A 211 0.75 14.96 -5.71
CA PRO A 211 1.61 15.70 -6.63
C PRO A 211 3.07 15.22 -6.51
N GLU A 212 3.63 14.82 -7.65
CA GLU A 212 4.98 14.23 -7.77
C GLU A 212 6.11 15.15 -7.30
N ARG A 213 5.96 16.48 -7.50
CA ARG A 213 6.93 17.51 -7.11
C ARG A 213 8.38 17.22 -7.55
N ARG A 214 8.60 16.71 -8.78
CA ARG A 214 9.93 16.30 -9.30
C ARG A 214 11.08 17.27 -8.98
N TRP A 215 10.87 18.57 -9.19
CA TRP A 215 11.88 19.60 -8.99
C TRP A 215 12.28 19.79 -7.51
N LEU A 216 11.37 19.51 -6.56
CA LEU A 216 11.69 19.53 -5.13
C LEU A 216 12.67 18.41 -4.79
N TRP A 217 12.36 17.18 -5.21
CA TRP A 217 13.19 16.01 -4.92
C TRP A 217 14.55 16.06 -5.62
N TRP A 218 14.56 16.45 -6.90
CA TRP A 218 15.82 16.66 -7.63
C TRP A 218 16.64 17.83 -7.07
N GLY A 219 15.98 18.91 -6.61
CA GLY A 219 16.65 20.03 -5.93
C GLY A 219 17.31 19.61 -4.61
N VAL A 220 16.62 18.80 -3.79
CA VAL A 220 17.17 18.21 -2.56
C VAL A 220 18.40 17.33 -2.85
N VAL A 221 18.31 16.44 -3.85
CA VAL A 221 19.45 15.57 -4.24
C VAL A 221 20.61 16.37 -4.84
N ALA A 222 20.33 17.39 -5.66
CA ALA A 222 21.35 18.25 -6.23
C ALA A 222 22.09 19.05 -5.14
N ALA A 223 21.36 19.65 -4.20
CA ALA A 223 21.96 20.36 -3.06
C ALA A 223 22.83 19.43 -2.21
N ALA A 224 22.35 18.22 -1.88
CA ALA A 224 23.14 17.22 -1.17
C ALA A 224 24.41 16.82 -1.95
N THR A 225 24.30 16.59 -3.26
CA THR A 225 25.44 16.22 -4.11
C THR A 225 26.49 17.34 -4.20
N LEU A 226 26.07 18.61 -4.28
CA LEU A 226 26.97 19.76 -4.26
C LEU A 226 27.69 19.91 -2.92
N LEU A 227 27.00 19.70 -1.79
CA LEU A 227 27.61 19.68 -0.46
C LEU A 227 28.61 18.52 -0.32
N LEU A 228 28.30 17.34 -0.87
CA LEU A 228 29.23 16.21 -0.89
C LEU A 228 30.46 16.46 -1.76
N LEU A 229 30.34 17.15 -2.90
CA LEU A 229 31.49 17.60 -3.69
C LEU A 229 32.38 18.57 -2.89
N TRP A 230 31.76 19.54 -2.20
CA TRP A 230 32.47 20.49 -1.35
C TRP A 230 33.25 19.80 -0.21
N PHE A 231 32.60 18.91 0.53
CA PHE A 231 33.24 18.15 1.62
C PHE A 231 34.13 16.98 1.15
N ALA A 232 34.21 16.70 -0.17
CA ALA A 232 35.14 15.73 -0.74
C ALA A 232 36.41 16.38 -1.28
N GLY A 233 36.32 17.58 -1.88
CA GLY A 233 37.47 18.27 -2.49
C GLY A 233 37.94 19.53 -1.76
N GLY A 234 37.02 20.39 -1.31
CA GLY A 234 37.35 21.72 -0.77
C GLY A 234 37.69 21.73 0.72
N GLN A 235 36.94 20.95 1.52
CA GLN A 235 37.17 20.78 2.96
C GLN A 235 36.89 19.32 3.36
N PRO A 236 37.86 18.41 3.24
CA PRO A 236 37.68 17.00 3.57
C PRO A 236 37.27 16.77 5.03
N HIS A 237 36.02 16.38 5.26
CA HIS A 237 35.50 16.08 6.60
C HIS A 237 34.58 14.87 6.55
N TYR A 238 34.88 13.81 7.31
CA TYR A 238 34.09 12.57 7.27
C TYR A 238 32.65 12.76 7.81
N SER A 239 32.48 13.18 9.07
CA SER A 239 31.13 13.35 9.65
C SER A 239 30.24 14.31 8.86
N ALA A 240 30.77 15.40 8.29
CA ALA A 240 29.97 16.32 7.47
C ALA A 240 29.34 15.60 6.26
N ARG A 241 30.10 14.74 5.56
CA ARG A 241 29.59 13.92 4.45
C ARG A 241 28.51 12.93 4.93
N VAL A 242 28.67 12.34 6.11
CA VAL A 242 27.68 11.43 6.71
C VAL A 242 26.39 12.17 7.12
N LEU A 243 26.49 13.37 7.68
CA LEU A 243 25.33 14.18 8.09
C LEU A 243 24.51 14.64 6.87
N VAL A 244 25.16 15.04 5.77
CA VAL A 244 24.48 15.37 4.50
C VAL A 244 23.72 14.16 3.93
N ASN A 245 24.36 12.98 3.90
CA ASN A 245 23.71 11.75 3.46
C ASN A 245 22.52 11.37 4.35
N SER A 246 22.71 11.35 5.67
CA SER A 246 21.67 10.91 6.63
C SER A 246 20.47 11.86 6.64
N SER A 247 20.67 13.18 6.65
CA SER A 247 19.59 14.16 6.57
C SER A 247 18.81 14.07 5.24
N THR A 248 19.50 13.84 4.13
CA THR A 248 18.84 13.64 2.83
C THR A 248 18.04 12.33 2.81
N ALA A 249 18.60 11.24 3.32
CA ALA A 249 17.91 9.95 3.44
C ALA A 249 16.65 10.05 4.33
N MET A 250 16.71 10.77 5.45
CA MET A 250 15.55 11.06 6.29
C MET A 250 14.43 11.75 5.52
N VAL A 251 14.76 12.77 4.72
CA VAL A 251 13.78 13.52 3.91
C VAL A 251 13.14 12.64 2.81
N LEU A 252 13.93 11.80 2.14
CA LEU A 252 13.43 10.95 1.05
C LEU A 252 12.61 9.75 1.56
N LEU A 253 13.12 9.02 2.55
CA LEU A 253 12.44 7.86 3.15
C LEU A 253 11.23 8.29 3.99
N GLY A 254 11.34 9.40 4.74
CA GLY A 254 10.20 10.05 5.38
C GLY A 254 9.16 10.52 4.37
N GLY A 255 9.57 11.03 3.20
CA GLY A 255 8.68 11.37 2.09
C GLY A 255 7.90 10.18 1.54
N ILE A 256 8.51 8.98 1.48
CA ILE A 256 7.83 7.73 1.13
C ILE A 256 6.85 7.32 2.23
N ALA A 257 7.29 7.27 3.49
CA ALA A 257 6.46 6.86 4.63
C ALA A 257 5.23 7.77 4.79
N LEU A 258 5.41 9.10 4.70
CA LEU A 258 4.31 10.07 4.76
C LEU A 258 3.34 9.94 3.59
N ALA A 259 3.81 9.64 2.38
CA ALA A 259 2.94 9.39 1.23
C ALA A 259 2.08 8.13 1.38
N LEU A 260 2.51 7.17 2.20
CA LEU A 260 1.79 5.94 2.52
C LEU A 260 0.99 6.01 3.83
N SER A 261 1.10 7.11 4.58
CA SER A 261 0.41 7.29 5.87
C SER A 261 -1.13 7.15 5.81
N PRO A 262 -1.87 7.51 4.74
CA PRO A 262 -3.31 7.26 4.68
C PRO A 262 -3.68 5.78 4.74
N ALA A 263 -2.80 4.87 4.29
CA ALA A 263 -3.04 3.43 4.34
C ALA A 263 -2.91 2.85 5.76
N LEU A 264 -2.29 3.58 6.71
CA LEU A 264 -2.18 3.15 8.11
C LEU A 264 -3.51 3.26 8.86
N GLY A 265 -4.39 4.17 8.44
CA GLY A 265 -5.72 4.37 9.04
C GLY A 265 -6.78 3.37 8.57
N GLN A 266 -6.45 2.49 7.63
CA GLN A 266 -7.36 1.46 7.12
C GLN A 266 -7.07 0.12 7.83
N GLY A 267 -8.13 -0.56 8.27
CA GLY A 267 -8.04 -1.86 8.93
C GLY A 267 -7.59 -2.98 7.98
N GLY A 268 -7.05 -4.06 8.55
CA GLY A 268 -6.55 -5.22 7.77
C GLY A 268 -5.13 -5.04 7.21
N PHE A 269 -4.50 -6.13 6.76
CA PHE A 269 -3.13 -6.10 6.21
C PHE A 269 -3.13 -5.59 4.77
N SER A 270 -2.20 -4.69 4.44
CA SER A 270 -1.99 -4.21 3.07
C SER A 270 -0.52 -3.87 2.81
N ALA A 271 -0.09 -4.03 1.55
CA ALA A 271 1.28 -3.80 1.10
C ALA A 271 1.75 -2.36 1.35
N ALA A 272 0.85 -1.39 1.27
CA ALA A 272 1.15 0.01 1.53
C ALA A 272 1.64 0.24 2.98
N ARG A 273 1.04 -0.44 3.98
CA ARG A 273 1.48 -0.34 5.38
C ARG A 273 2.85 -0.98 5.59
N LEU A 274 3.09 -2.15 4.99
CA LEU A 274 4.40 -2.83 5.05
C LEU A 274 5.49 -1.96 4.42
N THR A 275 5.23 -1.41 3.23
CA THR A 275 6.15 -0.51 2.52
C THR A 275 6.44 0.76 3.33
N GLY A 276 5.40 1.35 3.93
CA GLY A 276 5.53 2.51 4.81
C GLY A 276 6.33 2.23 6.07
N ALA A 277 6.15 1.06 6.70
CA ALA A 277 6.92 0.62 7.85
C ALA A 277 8.41 0.42 7.51
N PHE A 278 8.73 -0.20 6.38
CA PHE A 278 10.12 -0.33 5.92
C PHE A 278 10.76 1.02 5.62
N ALA A 279 10.04 1.96 4.99
CA ALA A 279 10.52 3.34 4.78
C ALA A 279 10.75 4.08 6.11
N GLY A 280 9.82 3.93 7.07
CA GLY A 280 9.95 4.48 8.41
C GLY A 280 11.16 3.93 9.17
N MET A 281 11.40 2.61 9.12
CA MET A 281 12.60 1.98 9.68
C MET A 281 13.88 2.57 9.09
N GLY A 282 13.92 2.79 7.77
CA GLY A 282 15.04 3.46 7.11
C GLY A 282 15.26 4.88 7.60
N MET A 283 14.18 5.67 7.73
CA MET A 283 14.23 7.01 8.31
C MET A 283 14.81 6.99 9.73
N LEU A 284 14.42 6.01 10.57
CA LEU A 284 14.95 5.85 11.92
C LEU A 284 16.44 5.47 11.95
N THR A 285 16.91 4.59 11.05
CA THR A 285 18.35 4.29 10.94
C THR A 285 19.17 5.52 10.53
N ALA A 286 18.62 6.36 9.65
CA ALA A 286 19.25 7.62 9.25
C ALA A 286 19.26 8.67 10.39
N VAL A 287 18.19 8.75 11.19
CA VAL A 287 18.16 9.58 12.42
C VAL A 287 19.23 9.13 13.41
N TRP A 288 19.37 7.83 13.66
CA TRP A 288 20.38 7.30 14.57
C TRP A 288 21.81 7.59 14.08
N ARG A 289 22.10 7.33 12.80
CA ARG A 289 23.41 7.63 12.19
C ARG A 289 23.75 9.12 12.22
N PHE A 290 22.75 9.99 12.00
CA PHE A 290 22.90 11.44 12.14
C PHE A 290 23.26 11.82 13.59
N ALA A 291 22.53 11.27 14.56
CA ALA A 291 22.78 11.53 15.99
C ALA A 291 24.21 11.13 16.40
N GLU A 292 24.67 9.92 16.06
CA GLU A 292 26.04 9.46 16.35
C GLU A 292 27.09 10.43 15.79
N HIS A 293 27.00 10.78 14.51
CA HIS A 293 28.00 11.63 13.85
C HIS A 293 27.93 13.11 14.25
N SER A 294 26.82 13.55 14.85
CA SER A 294 26.67 14.89 15.44
C SER A 294 27.21 14.98 16.87
N LEU A 295 27.10 13.90 17.65
CA LEU A 295 27.56 13.84 19.04
C LEU A 295 29.05 13.47 19.16
N ALA A 296 29.56 12.66 18.23
CA ALA A 296 30.97 12.28 18.14
C ALA A 296 31.52 12.53 16.72
N PRO A 297 31.78 13.80 16.33
CA PRO A 297 32.31 14.13 15.01
C PRO A 297 33.69 13.51 14.76
N ARG A 298 33.87 12.93 13.57
CA ARG A 298 35.15 12.41 13.07
C ARG A 298 35.59 13.28 11.88
N VAL A 299 36.78 13.86 11.99
CA VAL A 299 37.39 14.69 10.94
C VAL A 299 38.07 13.76 9.94
N ASP A 300 39.08 13.04 10.44
CA ASP A 300 39.69 11.89 9.80
C ASP A 300 38.78 10.66 9.90
N GLY A 301 38.82 9.80 8.88
CA GLY A 301 37.98 8.61 8.79
C GLY A 301 37.87 8.10 7.36
N SER A 302 38.40 6.91 7.12
CA SER A 302 38.22 6.19 5.87
C SER A 302 36.91 5.38 5.87
N LEU A 303 36.49 4.88 4.70
CA LEU A 303 35.35 3.95 4.62
C LEU A 303 35.60 2.63 5.40
N PHE A 304 36.86 2.31 5.69
CA PHE A 304 37.27 1.10 6.38
C PHE A 304 37.32 1.27 7.92
N GLU A 305 37.09 2.50 8.41
CA GLU A 305 36.96 2.86 9.84
C GLU A 305 35.49 3.18 10.21
N ALA A 306 34.56 2.66 9.40
CA ALA A 306 33.12 2.87 9.50
C ALA A 306 32.57 2.48 10.89
N GLY A 307 31.70 3.31 11.45
CA GLY A 307 31.03 3.00 12.72
C GLY A 307 29.90 1.96 12.56
N PRO A 308 29.35 1.43 13.67
CA PRO A 308 28.22 0.51 13.62
C PRO A 308 27.01 1.05 12.86
N SER A 309 26.69 2.35 12.99
CA SER A 309 25.58 2.98 12.26
C SER A 309 25.85 3.13 10.76
N ASP A 310 27.11 3.26 10.34
CA ASP A 310 27.48 3.24 8.91
C ASP A 310 27.17 1.87 8.30
N LEU A 311 27.63 0.79 8.95
CA LEU A 311 27.37 -0.59 8.51
C LEU A 311 25.87 -0.89 8.46
N VAL A 312 25.12 -0.53 9.52
CA VAL A 312 23.66 -0.71 9.56
C VAL A 312 22.96 0.03 8.41
N VAL A 313 23.36 1.26 8.10
CA VAL A 313 22.75 2.01 6.98
C VAL A 313 23.16 1.43 5.63
N PHE A 314 24.38 0.90 5.44
CA PHE A 314 24.73 0.20 4.21
C PHE A 314 23.95 -1.11 4.02
N VAL A 315 23.81 -1.93 5.07
CA VAL A 315 23.00 -3.15 5.04
C VAL A 315 21.53 -2.83 4.78
N TYR A 316 20.98 -1.82 5.46
CA TYR A 316 19.62 -1.35 5.20
C TYR A 316 19.46 -0.84 3.76
N ALA A 317 20.41 -0.08 3.22
CA ALA A 317 20.31 0.43 1.85
C ALA A 317 20.38 -0.71 0.81
N CYS A 318 21.08 -1.81 1.08
CA CYS A 318 21.08 -3.00 0.21
C CYS A 318 19.74 -3.76 0.28
N VAL A 319 19.27 -4.06 1.50
CA VAL A 319 18.13 -4.97 1.74
C VAL A 319 16.78 -4.25 1.70
N GLY A 320 16.71 -3.05 2.27
CA GLY A 320 15.50 -2.22 2.31
C GLY A 320 14.99 -1.82 0.93
N VAL A 321 15.89 -1.67 -0.05
CA VAL A 321 15.55 -1.44 -1.47
C VAL A 321 14.77 -2.60 -2.08
N MET A 322 15.08 -3.85 -1.68
CA MET A 322 14.31 -5.03 -2.08
C MET A 322 12.90 -4.99 -1.46
N PHE A 323 12.81 -4.73 -0.16
CA PHE A 323 11.51 -4.67 0.55
C PHE A 323 10.61 -3.55 0.05
N LEU A 324 11.17 -2.36 -0.20
CA LEU A 324 10.46 -1.23 -0.79
C LEU A 324 9.96 -1.57 -2.20
N SER A 325 10.79 -2.25 -3.02
CA SER A 325 10.40 -2.63 -4.39
C SER A 325 9.35 -3.75 -4.42
N LEU A 326 9.48 -4.75 -3.55
CA LEU A 326 8.50 -5.82 -3.37
C LEU A 326 7.15 -5.26 -2.90
N GLY A 327 7.18 -4.38 -1.90
CA GLY A 327 6.00 -3.68 -1.40
C GLY A 327 5.31 -2.84 -2.48
N PHE A 328 6.08 -2.10 -3.29
CA PHE A 328 5.55 -1.33 -4.40
C PHE A 328 4.91 -2.19 -5.51
N VAL A 329 5.49 -3.37 -5.81
CA VAL A 329 4.86 -4.35 -6.72
C VAL A 329 3.57 -4.90 -6.12
N LEU A 330 3.59 -5.30 -4.84
CA LEU A 330 2.43 -5.88 -4.18
C LEU A 330 1.27 -4.88 -4.10
N MET A 331 1.54 -3.58 -3.90
CA MET A 331 0.53 -2.51 -4.01
C MET A 331 -0.10 -2.41 -5.42
N HIS A 332 0.66 -2.65 -6.49
CA HIS A 332 0.10 -2.71 -7.85
C HIS A 332 -0.77 -3.95 -8.04
N THR A 333 -0.37 -5.10 -7.48
CA THR A 333 -1.13 -6.35 -7.51
C THR A 333 -2.44 -6.23 -6.73
N GLU A 334 -2.41 -5.69 -5.50
CA GLU A 334 -3.61 -5.41 -4.69
C GLU A 334 -4.61 -4.55 -5.47
N ARG A 335 -4.16 -3.44 -6.06
CA ARG A 335 -5.02 -2.54 -6.83
C ARG A 335 -5.52 -3.15 -8.14
N ALA A 336 -4.74 -4.01 -8.79
CA ALA A 336 -5.20 -4.76 -9.96
C ALA A 336 -6.26 -5.81 -9.58
N TYR A 337 -6.10 -6.46 -8.42
CA TYR A 337 -7.06 -7.42 -7.88
C TYR A 337 -8.37 -6.75 -7.45
N GLU A 338 -8.31 -5.57 -6.81
CA GLU A 338 -9.49 -4.76 -6.52
C GLU A 338 -10.26 -4.37 -7.79
N ASP A 339 -9.56 -3.96 -8.85
CA ASP A 339 -10.20 -3.57 -10.10
C ASP A 339 -10.78 -4.78 -10.84
N LEU A 340 -10.12 -5.95 -10.80
CA LEU A 340 -10.69 -7.20 -11.29
C LEU A 340 -11.92 -7.61 -10.48
N ARG A 341 -11.89 -7.45 -9.15
CA ARG A 341 -13.04 -7.69 -8.27
C ARG A 341 -14.21 -6.75 -8.55
N LYS A 342 -13.95 -5.49 -8.93
CA LYS A 342 -14.98 -4.56 -9.42
C LYS A 342 -15.53 -5.03 -10.78
N LEU A 343 -14.69 -5.55 -11.67
CA LEU A 343 -15.12 -6.03 -12.99
C LEU A 343 -15.82 -7.41 -12.97
N ALA A 344 -15.81 -8.12 -11.84
CA ALA A 344 -16.53 -9.39 -11.71
C ALA A 344 -18.05 -9.17 -11.75
N SER A 345 -18.73 -9.81 -12.71
CA SER A 345 -20.18 -9.80 -12.85
C SER A 345 -20.90 -10.76 -11.88
N VAL A 346 -20.16 -11.63 -11.20
CA VAL A 346 -20.66 -12.69 -10.30
C VAL A 346 -20.04 -12.53 -8.91
N ASP A 347 -20.86 -12.63 -7.85
CA ASP A 347 -20.41 -12.63 -6.46
C ASP A 347 -19.74 -13.98 -6.13
N PRO A 348 -18.46 -14.00 -5.72
CA PRO A 348 -17.72 -15.25 -5.54
C PRO A 348 -18.17 -16.09 -4.34
N LEU A 349 -18.94 -15.54 -3.40
CA LEU A 349 -19.45 -16.28 -2.25
C LEU A 349 -20.70 -17.10 -2.59
N THR A 350 -21.64 -16.48 -3.30
CA THR A 350 -23.00 -17.00 -3.57
C THR A 350 -23.20 -17.48 -5.02
N GLY A 351 -22.34 -17.05 -5.93
CA GLY A 351 -22.42 -17.31 -7.36
C GLY A 351 -23.59 -16.62 -8.08
N VAL A 352 -24.34 -15.73 -7.41
CA VAL A 352 -25.35 -14.89 -8.09
C VAL A 352 -24.66 -13.67 -8.70
N LEU A 353 -25.38 -12.81 -9.43
CA LEU A 353 -24.72 -11.63 -9.99
C LEU A 353 -24.19 -10.71 -8.87
N ALA A 354 -23.01 -10.13 -9.08
CA ALA A 354 -22.57 -9.00 -8.27
C ALA A 354 -23.31 -7.72 -8.71
N ARG A 355 -23.22 -6.65 -7.92
CA ARG A 355 -23.76 -5.30 -8.22
C ARG A 355 -23.52 -4.85 -9.68
N ASN A 356 -22.36 -5.16 -10.26
CA ASN A 356 -22.04 -4.77 -11.64
C ASN A 356 -22.75 -5.64 -12.69
N GLY A 357 -22.91 -6.95 -12.42
CA GLY A 357 -23.76 -7.81 -13.26
C GLY A 357 -25.24 -7.41 -13.22
N LEU A 358 -25.74 -6.99 -12.04
CA LEU A 358 -27.08 -6.40 -11.92
C LEU A 358 -27.23 -5.12 -12.73
N SER A 359 -26.21 -4.26 -12.75
CA SER A 359 -26.26 -2.99 -13.50
C SER A 359 -26.44 -3.23 -15.00
N GLU A 360 -25.66 -4.17 -15.55
CA GLU A 360 -25.72 -4.57 -16.96
C GLU A 360 -27.06 -5.23 -17.32
N GLN A 361 -27.45 -6.29 -16.59
CA GLN A 361 -28.71 -6.99 -16.87
C GLN A 361 -29.94 -6.12 -16.57
N GLY A 362 -29.87 -5.25 -15.56
CA GLY A 362 -30.98 -4.38 -15.19
C GLY A 362 -31.25 -3.26 -16.20
N GLN A 363 -30.21 -2.66 -16.77
CA GLN A 363 -30.37 -1.71 -17.87
C GLN A 363 -30.88 -2.38 -19.15
N ARG A 364 -30.49 -3.64 -19.39
CA ARG A 364 -31.07 -4.46 -20.46
C ARG A 364 -32.57 -4.72 -20.22
N LEU A 365 -32.96 -5.19 -19.04
CA LEU A 365 -34.36 -5.47 -18.72
C LEU A 365 -35.25 -4.21 -18.77
N LEU A 366 -34.77 -3.06 -18.27
CA LEU A 366 -35.48 -1.78 -18.41
C LEU A 366 -35.66 -1.37 -19.88
N SER A 367 -34.66 -1.65 -20.73
CA SER A 367 -34.75 -1.38 -22.17
C SER A 367 -35.73 -2.32 -22.89
N GLU A 368 -35.77 -3.59 -22.51
CA GLU A 368 -36.72 -4.59 -23.01
C GLU A 368 -38.16 -4.25 -22.55
N MET A 369 -38.35 -3.85 -21.29
CA MET A 369 -39.62 -3.35 -20.73
C MET A 369 -40.16 -2.17 -21.56
N ARG A 370 -39.34 -1.12 -21.79
CA ARG A 370 -39.69 0.03 -22.63
C ARG A 370 -40.06 -0.37 -24.06
N ARG A 371 -39.29 -1.29 -24.66
CA ARG A 371 -39.46 -1.71 -26.06
C ARG A 371 -40.71 -2.55 -26.29
N HIS A 372 -41.09 -3.38 -25.31
CA HIS A 372 -42.14 -4.37 -25.45
C HIS A 372 -43.42 -4.07 -24.65
N GLY A 373 -43.42 -3.02 -23.82
CA GLY A 373 -44.58 -2.62 -23.01
C GLY A 373 -45.00 -3.66 -21.96
N ARG A 374 -44.10 -4.57 -21.59
CA ARG A 374 -44.33 -5.59 -20.55
C ARG A 374 -43.89 -5.04 -19.20
N PRO A 375 -44.60 -5.35 -18.09
CA PRO A 375 -44.19 -4.89 -16.77
C PRO A 375 -42.86 -5.52 -16.35
N LEU A 376 -42.14 -4.84 -15.47
CA LEU A 376 -40.89 -5.30 -14.86
C LEU A 376 -40.93 -4.88 -13.41
N SER A 377 -40.62 -5.80 -12.50
CA SER A 377 -40.59 -5.50 -11.07
C SER A 377 -39.27 -5.86 -10.42
N MET A 378 -38.93 -5.18 -9.33
CA MET A 378 -37.75 -5.39 -8.52
C MET A 378 -38.18 -5.78 -7.10
N LEU A 379 -37.51 -6.78 -6.55
CA LEU A 379 -37.47 -7.09 -5.12
C LEU A 379 -36.11 -6.67 -4.58
N LEU A 380 -36.07 -5.84 -3.55
CA LEU A 380 -34.89 -5.62 -2.73
C LEU A 380 -35.09 -6.35 -1.40
N MET A 381 -34.11 -7.18 -1.02
CA MET A 381 -34.20 -8.13 0.08
C MET A 381 -33.00 -7.93 1.02
N ASP A 382 -33.24 -7.98 2.32
CA ASP A 382 -32.21 -7.81 3.34
C ASP A 382 -32.52 -8.72 4.55
N MET A 383 -31.50 -9.45 5.00
CA MET A 383 -31.61 -10.41 6.10
C MET A 383 -31.63 -9.69 7.46
N ASP A 384 -32.77 -9.78 8.14
CA ASP A 384 -32.92 -9.17 9.45
C ASP A 384 -31.94 -9.80 10.46
N GLN A 385 -31.29 -8.95 11.26
CA GLN A 385 -30.34 -9.35 12.30
C GLN A 385 -29.06 -10.07 11.83
N PHE A 386 -28.71 -10.07 10.53
CA PHE A 386 -27.50 -10.71 10.00
C PHE A 386 -26.20 -10.37 10.76
N LYS A 387 -26.05 -9.11 11.21
CA LYS A 387 -24.91 -8.70 12.02
C LYS A 387 -24.83 -9.47 13.36
N ALA A 388 -25.95 -9.68 14.04
CA ALA A 388 -25.98 -10.42 15.31
C ALA A 388 -25.55 -11.88 15.13
N VAL A 389 -25.90 -12.51 14.00
CA VAL A 389 -25.43 -13.84 13.60
C VAL A 389 -23.90 -13.84 13.42
N ASN A 390 -23.33 -12.87 12.71
CA ASN A 390 -21.87 -12.74 12.57
C ASN A 390 -21.17 -12.50 13.90
N ASP A 391 -21.71 -11.61 14.75
CA ASP A 391 -21.11 -11.24 16.03
C ASP A 391 -21.17 -12.40 17.05
N SER A 392 -22.14 -13.33 16.90
CA SER A 392 -22.39 -14.44 17.85
C SER A 392 -21.86 -15.81 17.38
N LEU A 393 -21.99 -16.13 16.08
CA LEU A 393 -21.59 -17.41 15.48
C LEU A 393 -20.37 -17.31 14.54
N GLY A 394 -19.83 -16.09 14.39
CA GLY A 394 -18.67 -15.80 13.54
C GLY A 394 -19.01 -15.63 12.06
N HIS A 395 -18.04 -15.09 11.31
CA HIS A 395 -18.21 -14.80 9.88
C HIS A 395 -18.47 -16.03 9.01
N GLU A 396 -18.04 -17.24 9.43
CA GLU A 396 -18.34 -18.46 8.67
C GLU A 396 -19.85 -18.77 8.66
N ALA A 397 -20.55 -18.55 9.78
CA ALA A 397 -22.00 -18.72 9.87
C ALA A 397 -22.72 -17.73 8.93
N GLY A 398 -22.30 -16.46 8.95
CA GLY A 398 -22.82 -15.44 8.04
C GLY A 398 -22.60 -15.80 6.57
N ASP A 399 -21.40 -16.28 6.21
CA ASP A 399 -21.08 -16.74 4.86
C ASP A 399 -21.93 -17.94 4.42
N ARG A 400 -22.29 -18.87 5.32
CA ARG A 400 -23.24 -19.94 5.02
C ARG A 400 -24.67 -19.42 4.85
N LEU A 401 -25.11 -18.47 5.68
CA LEU A 401 -26.45 -17.87 5.61
C LEU A 401 -26.68 -17.20 4.24
N LEU A 402 -25.66 -16.47 3.77
CA LEU A 402 -25.64 -15.82 2.46
C LEU A 402 -25.75 -16.80 1.28
N ARG A 403 -25.07 -17.95 1.36
CA ARG A 403 -25.19 -19.02 0.35
C ARG A 403 -26.58 -19.66 0.39
N HIS A 404 -27.07 -19.98 1.58
CA HIS A 404 -28.39 -20.58 1.79
C HIS A 404 -29.51 -19.67 1.25
N LEU A 405 -29.46 -18.36 1.50
CA LEU A 405 -30.39 -17.40 0.88
C LEU A 405 -30.34 -17.47 -0.64
N ALA A 406 -29.14 -17.40 -1.24
CA ALA A 406 -28.98 -17.45 -2.69
C ALA A 406 -29.48 -18.77 -3.31
N GLU A 407 -29.26 -19.90 -2.65
CA GLU A 407 -29.75 -21.22 -3.06
C GLU A 407 -31.29 -21.31 -2.97
N ARG A 408 -31.89 -20.87 -1.86
CA ARG A 408 -33.35 -20.85 -1.70
C ARG A 408 -34.02 -19.90 -2.69
N ALA A 409 -33.45 -18.72 -2.90
CA ALA A 409 -33.95 -17.76 -3.88
C ALA A 409 -33.93 -18.32 -5.31
N ARG A 410 -32.86 -19.02 -5.72
CA ARG A 410 -32.80 -19.71 -7.02
C ARG A 410 -33.85 -20.81 -7.22
N LEU A 411 -34.30 -21.47 -6.15
CA LEU A 411 -35.37 -22.48 -6.24
C LEU A 411 -36.77 -21.86 -6.38
N VAL A 412 -36.93 -20.60 -5.96
CA VAL A 412 -38.20 -19.86 -5.97
C VAL A 412 -38.34 -18.95 -7.20
N LEU A 413 -37.23 -18.46 -7.74
CA LEU A 413 -37.14 -17.64 -8.95
C LEU A 413 -37.12 -18.49 -10.21
N ARG A 414 -37.55 -17.90 -11.33
CA ARG A 414 -37.54 -18.52 -12.67
C ARG A 414 -36.18 -18.35 -13.34
N GLY A 415 -35.91 -19.15 -14.38
CA GLY A 415 -34.69 -19.02 -15.18
C GLY A 415 -34.57 -17.71 -15.99
N GLU A 416 -35.67 -16.95 -16.10
CA GLU A 416 -35.72 -15.60 -16.69
C GLU A 416 -35.52 -14.47 -15.67
N ASP A 417 -35.66 -14.76 -14.37
CA ASP A 417 -35.49 -13.80 -13.30
C ASP A 417 -33.99 -13.57 -13.01
N VAL A 418 -33.62 -12.33 -12.69
CA VAL A 418 -32.23 -11.96 -12.41
C VAL A 418 -32.03 -11.80 -10.91
N LEU A 419 -31.23 -12.68 -10.30
CA LEU A 419 -30.82 -12.59 -8.90
C LEU A 419 -29.39 -12.03 -8.77
N ALA A 420 -29.22 -11.06 -7.87
CA ALA A 420 -27.96 -10.40 -7.58
C ALA A 420 -27.76 -10.11 -6.08
N ARG A 421 -26.51 -9.89 -5.69
CA ARG A 421 -26.11 -9.42 -4.35
C ARG A 421 -25.44 -8.05 -4.47
N LEU A 422 -25.97 -7.05 -3.75
CA LEU A 422 -25.49 -5.66 -3.82
C LEU A 422 -24.25 -5.39 -2.96
N GLY A 423 -24.09 -6.18 -1.90
CA GLY A 423 -23.07 -6.05 -0.85
C GLY A 423 -23.66 -6.46 0.50
N GLY A 424 -22.82 -6.88 1.46
CA GLY A 424 -23.31 -7.29 2.78
C GLY A 424 -24.36 -8.39 2.72
N ASP A 425 -25.51 -8.11 3.33
CA ASP A 425 -26.75 -8.88 3.45
C ASP A 425 -27.82 -8.53 2.38
N GLU A 426 -27.57 -7.54 1.52
CA GLU A 426 -28.53 -7.05 0.52
C GLU A 426 -28.52 -7.87 -0.78
N PHE A 427 -29.70 -8.35 -1.18
CA PHE A 427 -29.96 -9.02 -2.46
C PHE A 427 -31.03 -8.29 -3.28
N VAL A 428 -30.94 -8.40 -4.61
CA VAL A 428 -31.95 -7.89 -5.54
C VAL A 428 -32.39 -9.03 -6.45
N ALA A 429 -33.70 -9.16 -6.64
CA ALA A 429 -34.29 -9.93 -7.72
C ALA A 429 -35.00 -8.98 -8.70
N MET A 430 -34.83 -9.18 -10.00
CA MET A 430 -35.61 -8.51 -11.04
C MET A 430 -36.45 -9.53 -11.79
N LEU A 431 -37.74 -9.23 -11.94
CA LEU A 431 -38.78 -10.13 -12.42
C LEU A 431 -39.35 -9.58 -13.75
N PRO A 432 -38.88 -10.07 -14.91
CA PRO A 432 -39.38 -9.64 -16.20
C PRO A 432 -40.84 -10.06 -16.41
N SER A 433 -41.59 -9.29 -17.21
CA SER A 433 -43.00 -9.57 -17.50
C SER A 433 -43.89 -9.75 -16.26
N THR A 434 -43.55 -9.10 -15.14
CA THR A 434 -44.21 -9.24 -13.83
C THR A 434 -44.54 -7.86 -13.26
N ASP A 435 -45.82 -7.64 -12.97
CA ASP A 435 -46.34 -6.41 -12.34
C ASP A 435 -46.11 -6.40 -10.82
N GLY A 436 -46.40 -5.27 -10.15
CA GLY A 436 -46.14 -5.11 -8.73
C GLY A 436 -46.94 -6.08 -7.84
N ALA A 437 -48.13 -6.51 -8.30
CA ALA A 437 -48.96 -7.48 -7.60
C ALA A 437 -48.36 -8.90 -7.68
N GLY A 438 -48.01 -9.36 -8.88
CA GLY A 438 -47.32 -10.63 -9.09
C GLY A 438 -45.95 -10.68 -8.41
N ALA A 439 -45.23 -9.55 -8.40
CA ALA A 439 -43.98 -9.41 -7.67
C ALA A 439 -44.16 -9.54 -6.15
N GLY A 440 -45.24 -9.01 -5.60
CA GLY A 440 -45.62 -9.21 -4.19
C GLY A 440 -45.83 -10.69 -3.85
N VAL A 441 -46.48 -11.47 -4.73
CA VAL A 441 -46.67 -12.91 -4.55
C VAL A 441 -45.34 -13.68 -4.59
N VAL A 442 -44.42 -13.31 -5.50
CA VAL A 442 -43.08 -13.92 -5.57
C VAL A 442 -42.24 -13.56 -4.33
N ALA A 443 -42.34 -12.32 -3.84
CA ALA A 443 -41.68 -11.87 -2.62
C ALA A 443 -42.17 -12.64 -1.38
N GLU A 444 -43.49 -12.82 -1.21
CA GLU A 444 -44.01 -13.55 -0.05
C GLU A 444 -43.57 -15.02 -0.09
N ARG A 445 -43.59 -15.65 -1.27
CA ARG A 445 -43.07 -17.00 -1.46
C ARG A 445 -41.57 -17.13 -1.17
N LEU A 446 -40.76 -16.11 -1.46
CA LEU A 446 -39.34 -16.06 -1.08
C LEU A 446 -39.17 -15.97 0.44
N ARG A 447 -39.96 -15.12 1.09
CA ARG A 447 -39.96 -14.94 2.54
C ARG A 447 -40.37 -16.22 3.27
N GLU A 448 -41.51 -16.81 2.92
CA GLU A 448 -41.98 -18.08 3.48
C GLU A 448 -40.97 -19.23 3.28
N ALA A 449 -40.36 -19.32 2.09
CA ALA A 449 -39.37 -20.36 1.80
C ALA A 449 -38.11 -20.28 2.68
N LEU A 450 -37.73 -19.07 3.13
CA LEU A 450 -36.61 -18.86 4.05
C LEU A 450 -37.01 -18.92 5.53
N HIS A 451 -38.22 -18.47 5.86
CA HIS A 451 -38.81 -18.60 7.19
C HIS A 451 -38.97 -20.07 7.59
N HIS A 452 -39.36 -20.96 6.66
CA HIS A 452 -39.52 -22.40 6.94
C HIS A 452 -38.28 -23.25 6.71
N ALA A 453 -37.30 -22.78 5.94
CA ALA A 453 -36.04 -23.50 5.71
C ALA A 453 -34.91 -22.86 6.53
N HIS A 454 -34.85 -23.16 7.83
CA HIS A 454 -33.74 -22.75 8.68
C HIS A 454 -32.40 -23.26 8.15
N MET A 455 -31.33 -22.50 8.37
CA MET A 455 -29.97 -22.93 8.05
C MET A 455 -29.43 -23.77 9.22
N LEU A 456 -28.93 -24.98 8.96
CA LEU A 456 -28.24 -25.78 9.96
C LEU A 456 -26.76 -25.37 10.07
N PHE A 457 -26.34 -24.93 11.26
CA PHE A 457 -24.94 -24.59 11.57
C PHE A 457 -24.50 -25.29 12.86
N HIS A 458 -23.48 -26.14 12.76
CA HIS A 458 -23.02 -27.03 13.84
C HIS A 458 -24.09 -27.88 14.57
N GLY A 459 -25.25 -28.09 13.93
CA GLY A 459 -26.37 -28.85 14.49
C GLY A 459 -27.49 -27.99 15.09
N GLU A 460 -27.31 -26.67 15.15
CA GLU A 460 -28.35 -25.72 15.54
C GLU A 460 -29.08 -25.15 14.32
N GLU A 461 -30.37 -24.91 14.46
CA GLU A 461 -31.19 -24.22 13.46
C GLU A 461 -31.07 -22.70 13.61
N VAL A 462 -30.57 -22.03 12.59
CA VAL A 462 -30.47 -20.57 12.51
C VAL A 462 -31.63 -20.05 11.64
N PRO A 463 -32.56 -19.27 12.20
CA PRO A 463 -33.66 -18.69 11.44
C PRO A 463 -33.15 -17.60 10.48
N VAL A 464 -33.86 -17.41 9.37
CA VAL A 464 -33.46 -16.47 8.29
C VAL A 464 -34.58 -15.47 7.99
N PRO A 465 -34.95 -14.59 8.95
CA PRO A 465 -35.98 -13.58 8.75
C PRO A 465 -35.58 -12.61 7.63
N LEU A 466 -36.50 -12.31 6.72
CA LEU A 466 -36.20 -11.54 5.51
C LEU A 466 -37.17 -10.37 5.34
N SER A 467 -36.63 -9.16 5.29
CA SER A 467 -37.38 -7.96 4.93
C SER A 467 -37.27 -7.72 3.43
N ILE A 468 -38.41 -7.54 2.74
CA ILE A 468 -38.47 -7.36 1.28
C ILE A 468 -39.25 -6.10 0.91
N GLY A 469 -38.62 -5.24 0.11
CA GLY A 469 -39.25 -4.13 -0.58
C GLY A 469 -39.52 -4.44 -2.04
N VAL A 470 -40.77 -4.26 -2.50
CA VAL A 470 -41.20 -4.53 -3.88
C VAL A 470 -41.45 -3.23 -4.62
N ALA A 471 -40.94 -3.08 -5.84
CA ALA A 471 -41.25 -1.93 -6.70
C ALA A 471 -41.44 -2.35 -8.17
N GLU A 472 -42.55 -1.95 -8.78
CA GLU A 472 -42.77 -2.06 -10.23
C GLU A 472 -42.09 -0.88 -10.96
N ALA A 473 -41.40 -1.14 -12.06
CA ALA A 473 -40.69 -0.18 -12.89
C ALA A 473 -41.63 0.66 -13.75
N ARG A 474 -41.29 1.94 -13.92
CA ARG A 474 -42.01 2.91 -14.76
C ARG A 474 -41.24 3.16 -16.06
N PRO A 475 -41.90 3.62 -17.15
CA PRO A 475 -41.25 3.85 -18.44
C PRO A 475 -39.97 4.70 -18.36
N ASP A 476 -39.97 5.76 -17.56
CA ASP A 476 -38.85 6.70 -17.47
C ASP A 476 -37.81 6.37 -16.37
N ASP A 477 -38.01 5.31 -15.58
CA ASP A 477 -37.13 5.00 -14.44
C ASP A 477 -35.71 4.64 -14.88
N THR A 478 -34.71 5.15 -14.15
CA THR A 478 -33.39 4.51 -14.13
C THR A 478 -33.38 3.34 -13.14
N LEU A 479 -32.36 2.47 -13.23
CA LEU A 479 -32.17 1.39 -12.25
C LEU A 479 -32.05 1.93 -10.82
N ASP A 480 -31.42 3.11 -10.66
CA ASP A 480 -31.28 3.77 -9.36
C ASP A 480 -32.63 4.27 -8.81
N ASP A 481 -33.55 4.70 -9.67
CA ASP A 481 -34.89 5.18 -9.24
C ASP A 481 -35.81 4.02 -8.85
N LEU A 482 -35.66 2.88 -9.52
CA LEU A 482 -36.30 1.63 -9.15
C LEU A 482 -35.76 1.10 -7.80
N LEU A 483 -34.42 1.07 -7.64
CA LEU A 483 -33.75 0.70 -6.39
C LEU A 483 -34.20 1.58 -5.22
N LYS A 484 -34.22 2.92 -5.37
CA LYS A 484 -34.69 3.84 -4.32
C LYS A 484 -36.13 3.56 -3.88
N ARG A 485 -37.02 3.17 -4.81
CA ARG A 485 -38.42 2.85 -4.46
C ARG A 485 -38.55 1.51 -3.75
N ALA A 486 -37.75 0.51 -4.14
CA ALA A 486 -37.66 -0.77 -3.44
C ALA A 486 -37.07 -0.59 -2.02
N ASP A 487 -36.00 0.21 -1.87
CA ASP A 487 -35.39 0.56 -0.59
C ASP A 487 -36.36 1.25 0.36
N LEU A 488 -37.11 2.26 -0.10
CA LEU A 488 -38.16 2.90 0.70
C LEU A 488 -39.31 1.95 1.10
N ALA A 489 -39.49 0.83 0.40
CA ALA A 489 -40.43 -0.22 0.80
C ALA A 489 -39.78 -1.18 1.82
N MET A 490 -38.56 -1.65 1.57
CA MET A 490 -37.79 -2.50 2.49
C MET A 490 -37.53 -1.82 3.84
N TYR A 491 -37.26 -0.51 3.84
CA TYR A 491 -37.13 0.29 5.06
C TYR A 491 -38.44 0.34 5.87
N ARG A 492 -39.60 0.37 5.20
CA ARG A 492 -40.90 0.24 5.87
C ARG A 492 -41.08 -1.17 6.44
N ALA A 493 -40.64 -2.21 5.73
CA ALA A 493 -40.68 -3.60 6.21
C ALA A 493 -39.91 -3.75 7.52
N LYS A 494 -38.65 -3.31 7.55
CA LYS A 494 -37.80 -3.29 8.75
C LYS A 494 -38.41 -2.47 9.89
N ARG A 495 -38.98 -1.28 9.59
CA ARG A 495 -39.62 -0.43 10.61
C ARG A 495 -40.92 -1.01 11.19
N ALA A 496 -41.59 -1.91 10.48
CA ALA A 496 -42.82 -2.56 10.92
C ALA A 496 -42.58 -3.92 11.62
N GLY A 497 -41.31 -4.24 11.97
CA GLY A 497 -40.93 -5.40 12.77
C GLY A 497 -39.98 -6.38 12.09
N GLY A 498 -39.68 -6.18 10.80
CA GLY A 498 -38.93 -7.15 9.99
C GLY A 498 -39.79 -8.31 9.50
N ASP A 499 -39.14 -9.30 8.88
CA ASP A 499 -39.73 -10.54 8.34
C ASP A 499 -41.07 -10.33 7.62
N ARG A 500 -41.07 -9.46 6.60
CA ARG A 500 -42.27 -9.10 5.83
C ARG A 500 -41.97 -8.54 4.45
N VAL A 501 -42.99 -8.53 3.61
CA VAL A 501 -43.02 -7.86 2.32
C VAL A 501 -43.76 -6.53 2.42
N GLU A 502 -43.20 -5.47 1.84
CA GLU A 502 -43.86 -4.17 1.66
C GLU A 502 -43.80 -3.75 0.19
N LEU A 503 -44.92 -3.24 -0.34
CA LEU A 503 -44.98 -2.72 -1.71
C LEU A 503 -44.70 -1.21 -1.73
N ALA A 504 -43.91 -0.77 -2.71
CA ALA A 504 -43.73 0.64 -3.03
C ALA A 504 -45.09 1.26 -3.41
N ALA A 505 -45.37 2.46 -2.91
CA ALA A 505 -46.64 3.12 -3.16
C ALA A 505 -46.80 3.42 -4.67
N ALA A 506 -47.91 2.95 -5.24
CA ALA A 506 -48.38 3.42 -6.54
C ALA A 506 -48.64 4.93 -6.47
N ARG A 507 -47.94 5.68 -7.31
CA ARG A 507 -48.21 7.07 -7.68
C ARG A 507 -48.16 7.16 -9.19
#